data_AF-A9GEX8-F1
#
_entry.id   AF-A9GEX8-F1
#
_cell.length_a   1.000
_cell.length_b   1.000
_cell.length_c   1.000
_cell.angle_alpha   90.00
_cell.angle_beta   90.00
_cell.angle_gamma   90.00
#
_symmetry.space_group_name_H-M   'P 1'
#
loop_
_entity.id
_entity.type
_entity.pdbx_description
1 polymer ?
#
loop_
_entity_poly.entity_id
_entity_poly.type
_entity_poly.pdbx_seq_one_letter_code
_entity_poly.pdbx_strand_id
1 'polypeptide(L)'
;MTRSILSGLLGLLSVVAMASLPSACESGGVGDPCLPEDEYDSQFAGFKVTEENIESRSFQCQTRICLVNHFQGRVSCPLGQEAPATCTPGQAGCSDCEESGTYAPDCEPSNPDGGKSQCLSGMCDPAGAFCRCGGDADCPGTGWKCEEGVCKLYLCRDGFTGCQDPTKSAAENEGKACCVPGTDDQVASPVCGQCAATSNRNAQQAVYCSCRCGVADGEPDDPNFNFCECPQGFTCSEIRPNVGLGDPNITGKYCIKQNTQFENEGACGDVQGRANSDQCEGF
;
A
#
# COMPACT_ATOMS: atom_id res chain seq x y z
N MET A 1 -51.22 15.56 -48.72
CA MET A 1 -49.84 15.10 -48.98
C MET A 1 -48.97 15.31 -47.74
N THR A 2 -49.26 14.67 -46.60
CA THR A 2 -48.59 15.03 -45.31
C THR A 2 -48.59 13.90 -44.26
N ARG A 3 -48.40 12.62 -44.64
CA ARG A 3 -48.45 11.51 -43.66
C ARG A 3 -47.34 10.44 -43.71
N SER A 4 -46.32 10.54 -44.57
CA SER A 4 -45.34 9.45 -44.74
C SER A 4 -43.91 9.71 -44.24
N ILE A 5 -43.64 10.82 -43.52
CA ILE A 5 -42.24 11.18 -43.15
C ILE A 5 -41.91 10.86 -41.67
N LEU A 6 -42.91 10.61 -40.80
CA LEU A 6 -42.65 10.46 -39.36
C LEU A 6 -42.14 9.07 -38.91
N SER A 7 -42.24 8.02 -39.72
CA SER A 7 -41.84 6.67 -39.31
C SER A 7 -40.35 6.35 -39.53
N GLY A 8 -39.62 7.17 -40.30
CA GLY A 8 -38.19 6.95 -40.56
C GLY A 8 -37.26 7.47 -39.46
N LEU A 9 -37.71 8.44 -38.65
CA LEU A 9 -36.86 9.08 -37.64
C LEU A 9 -36.77 8.32 -36.32
N LEU A 10 -37.73 7.43 -36.02
CA LEU A 10 -37.77 6.67 -34.77
C LEU A 10 -36.86 5.43 -34.78
N GLY A 11 -36.44 4.92 -35.95
CA GLY A 11 -35.52 3.78 -36.03
C GLY A 11 -34.05 4.11 -35.78
N LEU A 12 -33.64 5.36 -36.07
CA LEU A 12 -32.25 5.82 -35.91
C LEU A 12 -31.92 6.26 -34.47
N LEU A 13 -32.93 6.59 -33.65
CA LEU A 13 -32.75 6.96 -32.25
C LEU A 13 -32.55 5.75 -31.30
N SER A 14 -32.93 4.54 -31.73
CA SER A 14 -32.83 3.32 -30.93
C SER A 14 -31.44 2.67 -30.90
N VAL A 15 -30.52 3.02 -31.81
CA VAL A 15 -29.17 2.43 -31.86
C VAL A 15 -28.13 3.25 -31.08
N VAL A 16 -28.42 4.52 -30.78
CA VAL A 16 -27.48 5.41 -30.06
C VAL A 16 -27.55 5.22 -28.53
N ALA A 17 -28.64 4.66 -27.99
CA ALA A 17 -28.85 4.56 -26.54
C ALA A 17 -28.13 3.38 -25.85
N MET A 18 -27.48 2.46 -26.58
CA MET A 18 -26.74 1.34 -26.00
C MET A 18 -25.22 1.57 -25.90
N ALA A 19 -24.71 2.72 -26.33
CA ALA A 19 -23.29 3.07 -26.23
C ALA A 19 -22.91 3.87 -24.96
N SER A 20 -23.87 4.15 -24.09
CA SER A 20 -23.67 4.94 -22.86
C SER A 20 -23.90 4.13 -21.58
N LEU A 21 -23.73 2.81 -21.63
CA LEU A 21 -23.58 2.05 -20.39
C LEU A 21 -22.22 2.46 -19.80
N PRO A 22 -22.18 3.03 -18.58
CA PRO A 22 -20.92 3.31 -17.91
C PRO A 22 -20.14 2.00 -17.90
N SER A 23 -18.91 2.03 -18.41
CA SER A 23 -17.95 0.95 -18.35
C SER A 23 -18.00 0.35 -16.96
N ALA A 24 -18.67 -0.80 -16.86
CA ALA A 24 -18.68 -1.61 -15.65
C ALA A 24 -17.22 -1.84 -15.27
N CYS A 25 -16.90 -1.60 -13.99
CA CYS A 25 -15.56 -1.67 -13.41
C CYS A 25 -14.64 -2.59 -14.23
N GLU A 26 -13.71 -2.00 -15.00
CA GLU A 26 -12.69 -2.78 -15.67
C GLU A 26 -11.98 -3.58 -14.58
N SER A 27 -12.14 -4.89 -14.67
CA SER A 27 -11.52 -5.85 -13.77
C SER A 27 -10.01 -5.68 -13.92
N GLY A 28 -9.33 -5.22 -12.87
CA GLY A 28 -7.93 -4.79 -12.89
C GLY A 28 -7.00 -5.84 -13.51
N GLY A 29 -6.61 -5.62 -14.76
CA GLY A 29 -5.72 -6.50 -15.53
C GLY A 29 -4.27 -6.34 -15.10
N VAL A 30 -3.39 -7.18 -15.67
CA VAL A 30 -1.94 -7.03 -15.46
C VAL A 30 -1.50 -5.64 -15.95
N GLY A 31 -0.90 -4.87 -15.06
CA GLY A 31 -0.41 -3.51 -15.30
C GLY A 31 -1.24 -2.40 -14.68
N ASP A 32 -2.46 -2.69 -14.23
CA ASP A 32 -3.32 -1.70 -13.58
C ASP A 32 -2.76 -1.30 -12.21
N PRO A 33 -2.88 -0.03 -11.80
CA PRO A 33 -2.40 0.41 -10.51
C PRO A 33 -3.15 -0.33 -9.39
N CYS A 34 -2.41 -0.72 -8.36
CA CYS A 34 -2.97 -1.26 -7.13
C CYS A 34 -2.36 -0.54 -5.93
N LEU A 35 -3.11 -0.53 -4.84
CA LEU A 35 -2.70 -0.01 -3.55
C LEU A 35 -2.43 -1.19 -2.59
N PRO A 36 -1.19 -1.36 -2.11
CA PRO A 36 -0.84 -2.39 -1.15
C PRO A 36 -1.68 -2.32 0.15
N GLU A 37 -2.05 -3.47 0.70
CA GLU A 37 -2.80 -3.61 1.95
C GLU A 37 -2.05 -3.02 3.15
N ASP A 38 -0.72 -3.07 3.15
CA ASP A 38 0.13 -2.46 4.19
C ASP A 38 -0.12 -0.95 4.31
N GLU A 39 -0.54 -0.27 3.24
CA GLU A 39 -0.84 1.16 3.31
C GLU A 39 -2.09 1.48 4.11
N TYR A 40 -2.95 0.51 4.43
CA TYR A 40 -4.08 0.74 5.33
C TYR A 40 -3.68 0.79 6.82
N ASP A 41 -2.43 0.46 7.14
CA ASP A 41 -1.87 0.69 8.46
C ASP A 41 -1.32 2.13 8.56
N SER A 42 -1.88 2.91 9.49
CA SER A 42 -1.42 4.25 9.87
C SER A 42 0.05 4.32 10.30
N GLN A 43 0.65 3.21 10.70
CA GLN A 43 2.04 3.13 11.13
C GLN A 43 3.00 2.72 10.01
N PHE A 44 2.49 2.32 8.84
CA PHE A 44 3.32 1.88 7.74
C PHE A 44 4.07 3.07 7.11
N ALA A 45 5.39 3.07 7.28
CA ALA A 45 6.28 4.12 6.77
C ALA A 45 6.46 4.09 5.24
N GLY A 46 6.04 3.01 4.58
CA GLY A 46 6.29 2.75 3.16
C GLY A 46 7.29 1.63 2.93
N PHE A 47 7.41 1.25 1.67
CA PHE A 47 8.36 0.24 1.18
C PHE A 47 9.76 0.81 0.99
N LYS A 48 10.76 -0.06 0.96
CA LYS A 48 12.13 0.28 0.55
C LYS A 48 12.43 -0.22 -0.85
N VAL A 49 13.31 0.49 -1.57
CA VAL A 49 13.73 0.09 -2.93
C VAL A 49 14.36 -1.30 -2.97
N THR A 50 14.93 -1.77 -1.87
CA THR A 50 15.52 -3.10 -1.71
C THR A 50 14.49 -4.21 -1.51
N GLU A 51 13.24 -3.86 -1.23
CA GLU A 51 12.20 -4.81 -0.87
C GLU A 51 11.31 -5.15 -2.08
N GLU A 52 10.91 -6.40 -2.14
CA GLU A 52 9.79 -6.85 -2.95
C GLU A 52 8.63 -7.30 -2.04
N ASN A 53 7.40 -6.87 -2.36
CA ASN A 53 6.19 -7.37 -1.72
C ASN A 53 5.24 -7.95 -2.77
N ILE A 54 4.68 -9.12 -2.47
CA ILE A 54 3.79 -9.87 -3.36
C ILE A 54 2.53 -10.19 -2.58
N GLU A 55 1.49 -9.39 -2.78
CA GLU A 55 0.19 -9.59 -2.17
C GLU A 55 -0.63 -10.56 -3.00
N SER A 56 -0.72 -11.82 -2.57
CA SER A 56 -1.39 -12.88 -3.33
C SER A 56 -2.93 -12.88 -3.26
N ARG A 57 -3.52 -11.88 -2.57
CA ARG A 57 -4.98 -11.80 -2.32
C ARG A 57 -5.58 -10.41 -2.56
N SER A 58 -4.93 -9.56 -3.34
CA SER A 58 -5.41 -8.21 -3.61
C SER A 58 -6.79 -8.23 -4.30
N PHE A 59 -7.75 -7.50 -3.75
CA PHE A 59 -9.09 -7.37 -4.32
C PHE A 59 -9.16 -6.40 -5.50
N GLN A 60 -8.14 -5.56 -5.68
CA GLN A 60 -8.05 -4.59 -6.76
C GLN A 60 -7.61 -5.24 -8.09
N CYS A 61 -6.92 -6.37 -8.00
CA CYS A 61 -6.36 -7.09 -9.14
C CYS A 61 -7.20 -8.31 -9.50
N GLN A 62 -7.57 -8.44 -10.78
CA GLN A 62 -8.25 -9.63 -11.30
C GLN A 62 -7.44 -10.91 -11.04
N THR A 63 -6.13 -10.79 -11.14
CA THR A 63 -5.12 -11.83 -10.92
C THR A 63 -4.90 -12.13 -9.43
N ARG A 64 -5.50 -11.32 -8.54
CA ARG A 64 -5.28 -11.31 -7.09
C ARG A 64 -3.87 -10.93 -6.64
N ILE A 65 -2.99 -10.54 -7.56
CA ILE A 65 -1.60 -10.20 -7.24
C ILE A 65 -1.39 -8.70 -7.38
N CYS A 66 -1.19 -7.99 -6.26
CA CYS A 66 -0.59 -6.66 -6.26
C CYS A 66 0.92 -6.84 -6.02
N LEU A 67 1.72 -6.42 -7.00
CA LEU A 67 3.17 -6.55 -6.94
C LEU A 67 3.77 -5.20 -6.59
N VAL A 68 4.58 -5.16 -5.54
CA VAL A 68 5.49 -4.07 -5.20
C VAL A 68 6.90 -4.54 -5.55
N ASN A 69 7.45 -4.00 -6.64
CA ASN A 69 8.72 -4.46 -7.22
C ASN A 69 9.80 -3.39 -7.07
N HIS A 70 10.54 -3.43 -5.95
CA HIS A 70 11.64 -2.51 -5.68
C HIS A 70 11.20 -1.04 -5.71
N PHE A 71 10.22 -0.71 -4.88
CA PHE A 71 9.57 0.59 -4.79
C PHE A 71 9.93 1.26 -3.47
N GLN A 72 10.11 2.59 -3.46
CA GLN A 72 10.29 3.34 -2.22
C GLN A 72 9.07 4.19 -1.89
N GLY A 73 8.67 4.19 -0.62
CA GLY A 73 7.64 5.05 -0.06
C GLY A 73 6.26 4.41 -0.08
N ARG A 74 5.22 5.23 -0.18
CA ARG A 74 3.81 4.80 -0.27
C ARG A 74 3.24 5.21 -1.61
N VAL A 75 2.44 4.35 -2.23
CA VAL A 75 1.69 4.67 -3.46
C VAL A 75 0.79 5.87 -3.19
N SER A 76 0.05 5.87 -2.07
CA SER A 76 -0.86 6.94 -1.69
C SER A 76 -0.18 8.27 -1.31
N CYS A 77 1.14 8.28 -1.09
CA CYS A 77 1.86 9.48 -0.66
C CYS A 77 3.14 9.74 -1.48
N PRO A 78 3.01 10.31 -2.68
CA PRO A 78 4.13 10.46 -3.62
C PRO A 78 5.33 11.25 -3.10
N LEU A 79 5.09 12.30 -2.31
CA LEU A 79 6.15 13.18 -1.81
C LEU A 79 6.70 12.76 -0.44
N GLY A 80 6.14 11.71 0.16
CA GLY A 80 6.40 11.37 1.55
C GLY A 80 5.94 12.47 2.52
N GLN A 81 6.35 12.36 3.79
CA GLN A 81 6.04 13.35 4.82
C GLN A 81 6.99 13.30 6.02
N GLU A 82 7.12 14.45 6.69
CA GLU A 82 7.27 14.67 8.15
C GLU A 82 6.69 13.54 9.05
N ALA A 83 7.38 13.06 10.10
CA ALA A 83 6.65 12.42 11.19
C ALA A 83 5.74 13.50 11.80
N PRO A 84 4.41 13.34 11.84
CA PRO A 84 3.54 14.40 12.34
C PRO A 84 3.75 14.62 13.83
N ALA A 85 3.46 15.83 14.31
CA ALA A 85 3.55 16.12 15.74
C ALA A 85 2.52 15.29 16.50
N THR A 86 2.96 14.58 17.54
CA THR A 86 2.06 13.88 18.45
C THR A 86 1.38 14.87 19.40
N CYS A 87 0.19 14.53 19.87
CA CYS A 87 -0.56 15.34 20.83
C CYS A 87 -1.17 14.45 21.92
N THR A 88 -1.77 15.09 22.92
CA THR A 88 -2.57 14.41 23.95
C THR A 88 -3.94 15.09 23.99
N PRO A 89 -5.04 14.35 23.79
CA PRO A 89 -6.37 14.93 23.78
C PRO A 89 -6.65 15.78 25.02
N GLY A 90 -7.16 17.00 24.81
CA GLY A 90 -7.48 17.94 25.90
C GLY A 90 -6.28 18.68 26.50
N GLN A 91 -5.06 18.43 26.04
CA GLN A 91 -3.88 19.20 26.43
C GLN A 91 -3.69 20.43 25.53
N ALA A 92 -3.27 21.55 26.11
CA ALA A 92 -2.94 22.75 25.33
C ALA A 92 -1.76 22.49 24.36
N GLY A 93 -1.80 23.11 23.18
CA GLY A 93 -0.74 23.05 22.18
C GLY A 93 -1.15 22.43 20.84
N CYS A 94 -2.29 21.75 20.80
CA CYS A 94 -2.93 21.29 19.57
C CYS A 94 -4.44 21.48 19.68
N SER A 95 -5.05 22.20 18.73
CA SER A 95 -6.51 22.40 18.74
C SER A 95 -7.28 21.24 18.13
N ASP A 96 -6.66 20.54 17.18
CA ASP A 96 -7.23 19.39 16.48
C ASP A 96 -6.36 18.15 16.71
N CYS A 97 -6.64 17.43 17.80
CA CYS A 97 -5.88 16.27 18.23
C CYS A 97 -6.70 15.00 18.05
N GLU A 98 -6.34 14.19 17.06
CA GLU A 98 -7.13 13.02 16.65
C GLU A 98 -6.36 11.71 16.76
N GLU A 99 -7.09 10.62 17.00
CA GLU A 99 -6.54 9.27 17.02
C GLU A 99 -6.08 8.91 15.61
N SER A 100 -4.83 8.50 15.49
CA SER A 100 -4.23 8.13 14.21
C SER A 100 -3.88 6.65 14.14
N GLY A 101 -3.59 6.01 15.27
CA GLY A 101 -3.20 4.61 15.29
C GLY A 101 -3.45 3.91 16.61
N THR A 102 -3.61 2.60 16.52
CA THR A 102 -3.76 1.69 17.67
C THR A 102 -2.71 0.59 17.60
N TYR A 103 -2.09 0.28 18.72
CA TYR A 103 -1.12 -0.80 18.84
C TYR A 103 -1.62 -1.81 19.87
N ALA A 104 -2.06 -2.96 19.37
CA ALA A 104 -2.49 -4.12 20.14
C ALA A 104 -2.15 -5.39 19.34
N PRO A 105 -0.86 -5.74 19.20
CA PRO A 105 -0.47 -6.90 18.41
C PRO A 105 -1.10 -8.18 18.97
N ASP A 106 -1.35 -9.14 18.09
CA ASP A 106 -1.87 -10.43 18.50
C ASP A 106 -0.90 -11.17 19.42
N CYS A 107 -1.46 -11.92 20.35
CA CYS A 107 -0.74 -12.85 21.20
C CYS A 107 -1.46 -14.20 21.19
N GLU A 108 -0.74 -15.27 21.49
CA GLU A 108 -1.30 -16.62 21.50
C GLU A 108 -1.46 -17.12 22.95
N PRO A 109 -2.67 -17.07 23.53
CA PRO A 109 -2.89 -17.42 24.93
C PRO A 109 -2.65 -18.90 25.25
N SER A 110 -2.62 -19.76 24.23
CA SER A 110 -2.29 -21.20 24.33
C SER A 110 -0.81 -21.47 24.56
N ASN A 111 0.07 -20.48 24.39
CA ASN A 111 1.49 -20.63 24.70
C ASN A 111 1.71 -20.91 26.19
N PRO A 112 2.79 -21.63 26.59
CA PRO A 112 3.03 -22.00 27.99
C PRO A 112 3.10 -20.82 28.98
N ASP A 113 3.49 -19.64 28.51
CA ASP A 113 3.54 -18.40 29.28
C ASP A 113 2.24 -17.58 29.21
N GLY A 114 1.24 -18.07 28.46
CA GLY A 114 -0.01 -17.38 28.16
C GLY A 114 0.14 -16.26 27.12
N GLY A 115 1.15 -16.32 26.23
CA GLY A 115 1.39 -15.32 25.19
C GLY A 115 2.06 -14.03 25.68
N LYS A 116 2.50 -13.99 26.94
CA LYS A 116 3.07 -12.78 27.56
C LYS A 116 4.35 -12.32 26.90
N SER A 117 5.21 -13.24 26.48
CA SER A 117 6.48 -12.93 25.79
C SER A 117 6.28 -12.29 24.42
N GLN A 118 5.07 -12.33 23.85
CA GLN A 118 4.72 -11.67 22.59
C GLN A 118 4.31 -10.21 22.80
N CYS A 119 4.05 -9.80 24.05
CA CYS A 119 3.55 -8.47 24.39
C CYS A 119 4.63 -7.63 25.07
N LEU A 120 4.79 -6.38 24.62
CA LEU A 120 5.71 -5.41 25.24
C LEU A 120 5.44 -5.23 26.75
N SER A 121 4.15 -5.24 27.11
CA SER A 121 3.64 -5.12 28.48
C SER A 121 3.76 -6.40 29.32
N GLY A 122 4.03 -7.54 28.69
CA GLY A 122 3.85 -8.86 29.30
C GLY A 122 2.40 -9.25 29.59
N MET A 123 1.41 -8.55 29.01
CA MET A 123 -0.02 -8.80 29.22
C MET A 123 -0.72 -9.18 27.92
N CYS A 124 -1.11 -10.45 27.80
CA CYS A 124 -1.95 -10.97 26.74
C CYS A 124 -3.39 -11.14 27.25
N ASP A 125 -4.38 -10.64 26.50
CA ASP A 125 -5.80 -10.88 26.81
C ASP A 125 -6.20 -12.29 26.34
N PRO A 126 -6.57 -13.22 27.24
CA PRO A 126 -6.95 -14.56 26.83
C PRO A 126 -8.29 -14.63 26.08
N ALA A 127 -9.17 -13.64 26.22
CA ALA A 127 -10.45 -13.60 25.54
C ALA A 127 -10.34 -13.02 24.12
N GLY A 128 -9.47 -12.02 23.95
CA GLY A 128 -9.28 -11.32 22.68
C GLY A 128 -8.07 -11.78 21.86
N ALA A 129 -7.14 -12.52 22.46
CA ALA A 129 -5.86 -12.90 21.84
C ALA A 129 -5.02 -11.71 21.35
N PHE A 130 -5.07 -10.58 22.07
CA PHE A 130 -4.27 -9.39 21.77
C PHE A 130 -3.53 -8.85 23.00
N CYS A 131 -2.42 -8.16 22.76
CA CYS A 131 -1.59 -7.55 23.78
C CYS A 131 -2.24 -6.29 24.34
N ARG A 132 -2.31 -6.21 25.68
CA ARG A 132 -2.87 -5.07 26.41
C ARG A 132 -1.80 -4.23 27.06
N CYS A 133 -2.08 -2.95 27.32
CA CYS A 133 -1.25 -2.10 28.15
C CYS A 133 -1.88 -1.87 29.53
N GLY A 134 -1.06 -1.60 30.55
CA GLY A 134 -1.48 -1.20 31.89
C GLY A 134 -1.18 0.27 32.18
N GLY A 135 -0.23 0.86 31.43
CA GLY A 135 0.04 2.30 31.39
C GLY A 135 0.90 2.67 30.17
N ASP A 136 1.16 3.96 29.99
CA ASP A 136 1.89 4.49 28.83
C ASP A 136 3.30 3.88 28.64
N ALA A 137 3.93 3.42 29.72
CA ALA A 137 5.25 2.77 29.67
C ALA A 137 5.23 1.39 28.98
N ASP A 138 4.05 0.80 28.81
CA ASP A 138 3.85 -0.48 28.14
C ASP A 138 3.66 -0.31 26.61
N CYS A 139 3.74 0.92 26.10
CA CYS A 139 3.51 1.24 24.70
C CYS A 139 4.82 1.45 23.91
N PRO A 140 4.80 1.34 22.56
CA PRO A 140 6.02 1.24 21.73
C PRO A 140 6.96 2.44 21.74
N GLY A 141 6.55 3.58 22.28
CA GLY A 141 7.40 4.76 22.34
C GLY A 141 6.70 6.02 22.84
N THR A 142 7.38 7.15 22.68
CA THR A 142 6.86 8.47 23.07
C THR A 142 5.65 8.87 22.24
N GLY A 143 4.62 9.44 22.88
CA GLY A 143 3.38 9.88 22.22
C GLY A 143 2.24 8.86 22.29
N TRP A 144 2.54 7.59 22.59
CA TRP A 144 1.52 6.58 22.82
C TRP A 144 0.90 6.72 24.20
N LYS A 145 -0.41 6.47 24.28
CA LYS A 145 -1.22 6.50 25.49
C LYS A 145 -1.93 5.18 25.70
N CYS A 146 -1.86 4.66 26.92
CA CYS A 146 -2.61 3.46 27.26
C CYS A 146 -4.04 3.82 27.65
N GLU A 147 -4.99 3.52 26.77
CA GLU A 147 -6.41 3.82 26.96
C GLU A 147 -7.24 2.56 26.78
N GLU A 148 -8.07 2.24 27.78
CA GLU A 148 -8.91 1.03 27.79
C GLU A 148 -8.09 -0.29 27.67
N GLY A 149 -6.79 -0.22 27.94
CA GLY A 149 -5.85 -1.32 27.82
C GLY A 149 -5.33 -1.55 26.41
N VAL A 150 -5.46 -0.57 25.50
CA VAL A 150 -4.84 -0.54 24.17
C VAL A 150 -3.95 0.69 24.05
N CYS A 151 -2.80 0.55 23.40
CA CYS A 151 -1.94 1.70 23.12
C CYS A 151 -2.53 2.49 21.95
N LYS A 152 -2.84 3.76 22.15
CA LYS A 152 -3.35 4.68 21.14
C LYS A 152 -2.35 5.79 20.87
N LEU A 153 -2.27 6.21 19.62
CA LEU A 153 -1.45 7.34 19.19
C LEU A 153 -2.35 8.45 18.67
N TYR A 154 -2.09 9.66 19.13
CA TYR A 154 -2.81 10.85 18.70
C TYR A 154 -1.87 11.81 17.97
N LEU A 155 -2.33 12.33 16.85
CA LEU A 155 -1.58 13.28 16.03
C LEU A 155 -2.27 14.64 16.01
N CYS A 156 -1.43 15.67 15.99
CA CYS A 156 -1.91 17.03 15.82
C CYS A 156 -2.18 17.32 14.36
N ARG A 157 -3.40 17.76 14.06
CA ARG A 157 -3.87 18.14 12.73
C ARG A 157 -3.96 19.66 12.53
N ASP A 158 -3.40 20.45 13.46
CA ASP A 158 -3.34 21.89 13.29
C ASP A 158 -2.59 22.25 11.99
N GLY A 159 -3.27 22.95 11.07
CA GLY A 159 -2.72 23.29 9.76
C GLY A 159 -2.80 22.17 8.71
N PHE A 160 -3.53 21.08 8.98
CA PHE A 160 -3.81 20.04 7.99
C PHE A 160 -4.57 20.63 6.79
N THR A 161 -4.03 20.44 5.59
CA THR A 161 -4.59 20.99 4.34
C THR A 161 -5.19 19.91 3.42
N GLY A 162 -5.21 18.66 3.87
CA GLY A 162 -5.68 17.51 3.11
C GLY A 162 -4.61 16.44 2.90
N CYS A 163 -5.04 15.36 2.27
CA CYS A 163 -4.20 14.21 1.92
C CYS A 163 -3.56 14.36 0.54
N GLN A 164 -2.36 13.83 0.38
CA GLN A 164 -1.75 13.66 -0.95
C GLN A 164 -2.60 12.69 -1.80
N ASP A 165 -2.61 12.92 -3.12
CA ASP A 165 -3.34 12.11 -4.09
C ASP A 165 -2.36 11.64 -5.18
N PRO A 166 -2.19 10.31 -5.39
CA PRO A 166 -1.24 9.76 -6.35
C PRO A 166 -1.55 10.09 -7.82
N THR A 167 -2.74 10.59 -8.10
CA THR A 167 -3.16 11.02 -9.44
C THR A 167 -2.85 12.48 -9.73
N LYS A 168 -2.39 13.24 -8.71
CA LYS A 168 -2.10 14.68 -8.80
C LYS A 168 -0.61 14.94 -9.00
N SER A 169 -0.31 16.14 -9.51
CA SER A 169 1.06 16.58 -9.66
C SER A 169 1.74 16.85 -8.30
N ALA A 170 3.07 16.86 -8.29
CA ALA A 170 3.84 17.21 -7.09
C ALA A 170 3.43 18.58 -6.51
N ALA A 171 3.20 19.59 -7.36
CA ALA A 171 2.78 20.92 -6.92
C ALA A 171 1.39 20.91 -6.25
N GLU A 172 0.47 20.05 -6.67
CA GLU A 172 -0.85 19.90 -6.04
C GLU A 172 -0.80 19.11 -4.73
N ASN A 173 0.25 18.33 -4.51
CA ASN A 173 0.49 17.56 -3.29
C ASN A 173 1.40 18.30 -2.29
N GLU A 174 1.98 19.43 -2.68
CA GLU A 174 2.87 20.22 -1.83
C GLU A 174 2.14 20.70 -0.56
N GLY A 175 2.73 20.40 0.61
CA GLY A 175 2.18 20.78 1.92
C GLY A 175 1.02 19.91 2.43
N LYS A 176 0.63 18.85 1.71
CA LYS A 176 -0.38 17.88 2.15
C LYS A 176 0.25 16.70 2.88
N ALA A 177 -0.52 16.10 3.78
CA ALA A 177 -0.06 14.95 4.57
C ALA A 177 -0.23 13.62 3.81
N CYS A 178 0.53 12.61 4.21
CA CYS A 178 0.21 11.22 3.91
C CYS A 178 -0.94 10.77 4.79
N CYS A 179 -1.96 10.16 4.18
CA CYS A 179 -3.10 9.61 4.91
C CYS A 179 -3.23 8.11 4.69
N VAL A 180 -4.01 7.47 5.55
CA VAL A 180 -4.53 6.13 5.32
C VAL A 180 -5.49 6.20 4.13
N PRO A 181 -5.35 5.30 3.12
CA PRO A 181 -6.17 5.37 1.93
C PRO A 181 -7.67 5.28 2.21
N GLY A 182 -8.44 6.19 1.61
CA GLY A 182 -9.88 6.26 1.79
C GLY A 182 -10.35 6.97 3.07
N THR A 183 -9.43 7.49 3.89
CA THR A 183 -9.73 8.30 5.07
C THR A 183 -8.96 9.62 5.04
N ASP A 184 -9.23 10.48 6.03
CA ASP A 184 -8.45 11.71 6.28
C ASP A 184 -7.44 11.52 7.45
N ASP A 185 -7.25 10.28 7.91
CA ASP A 185 -6.39 9.96 9.04
C ASP A 185 -4.94 10.00 8.59
N GLN A 186 -4.11 10.80 9.26
CA GLN A 186 -2.70 10.92 8.92
C GLN A 186 -1.93 9.65 9.29
N VAL A 187 -0.95 9.30 8.46
CA VAL A 187 0.07 8.32 8.82
C VAL A 187 0.92 8.88 9.94
N ALA A 188 1.14 8.08 10.98
CA ALA A 188 1.93 8.46 12.14
C ALA A 188 3.44 8.40 11.92
N SER A 189 3.87 7.56 10.98
CA SER A 189 5.27 7.36 10.67
C SER A 189 5.80 8.43 9.71
N PRO A 190 7.11 8.75 9.76
CA PRO A 190 7.75 9.43 8.65
C PRO A 190 7.65 8.57 7.39
N VAL A 191 7.34 9.18 6.25
CA VAL A 191 7.20 8.46 4.97
C VAL A 191 8.23 9.01 4.00
N CYS A 192 9.01 8.11 3.38
CA CYS A 192 9.92 8.49 2.31
C CYS A 192 9.15 8.86 1.04
N GLY A 193 9.68 9.85 0.33
CA GLY A 193 9.22 10.14 -1.02
C GLY A 193 9.45 8.99 -1.98
N GLN A 194 8.69 8.98 -3.07
CA GLN A 194 8.90 8.01 -4.13
C GLN A 194 10.16 8.32 -4.93
N CYS A 195 10.75 7.28 -5.52
CA CYS A 195 11.84 7.42 -6.47
C CYS A 195 11.43 8.30 -7.67
N ALA A 196 12.42 8.96 -8.30
CA ALA A 196 12.19 9.85 -9.44
C ALA A 196 11.41 9.15 -10.55
N ALA A 197 10.53 9.89 -11.23
CA ALA A 197 9.80 9.37 -12.37
C ALA A 197 10.71 8.86 -13.51
N THR A 198 11.97 9.30 -13.57
CA THR A 198 12.97 8.87 -14.55
C THR A 198 13.66 7.56 -14.20
N SER A 199 13.46 7.02 -13.00
CA SER A 199 14.22 5.87 -12.48
C SER A 199 13.51 4.53 -12.65
N ASN A 200 12.27 4.54 -13.17
CA ASN A 200 11.39 3.37 -13.30
C ASN A 200 11.06 2.69 -11.95
N ARG A 201 11.31 3.35 -10.81
CA ARG A 201 11.02 2.87 -9.45
C ARG A 201 9.90 3.66 -8.74
N ASN A 202 9.18 4.51 -9.47
CA ASN A 202 7.98 5.16 -8.92
C ASN A 202 6.79 4.19 -8.89
N ALA A 203 5.70 4.56 -8.21
CA ALA A 203 4.55 3.68 -8.04
C ALA A 203 3.97 3.20 -9.39
N GLN A 204 3.90 4.07 -10.40
CA GLN A 204 3.35 3.71 -11.71
C GLN A 204 4.19 2.65 -12.43
N GLN A 205 5.49 2.55 -12.18
CA GLN A 205 6.38 1.58 -12.84
C GLN A 205 6.76 0.39 -11.97
N ALA A 206 6.48 0.43 -10.67
CA ALA A 206 6.91 -0.58 -9.71
C ALA A 206 5.77 -1.18 -8.87
N VAL A 207 4.58 -0.56 -8.83
CA VAL A 207 3.43 -1.05 -8.07
C VAL A 207 2.19 -1.18 -8.94
N TYR A 208 1.82 -2.42 -9.26
CA TYR A 208 0.70 -2.71 -10.14
C TYR A 208 0.23 -4.16 -10.00
N CYS A 209 -0.97 -4.42 -10.51
CA CYS A 209 -1.51 -5.76 -10.66
C CYS A 209 -0.60 -6.59 -11.56
N SER A 210 -0.05 -7.68 -11.05
CA SER A 210 0.82 -8.59 -11.79
C SER A 210 0.18 -9.98 -11.89
N CYS A 211 0.87 -10.94 -12.48
CA CYS A 211 0.49 -12.34 -12.42
C CYS A 211 1.73 -13.21 -12.38
N ARG A 212 1.61 -14.39 -11.74
CA ARG A 212 2.69 -15.37 -11.67
C ARG A 212 2.81 -16.08 -13.02
N CYS A 213 3.98 -15.99 -13.63
CA CYS A 213 4.24 -16.46 -15.00
C CYS A 213 5.25 -17.60 -15.06
N GLY A 214 5.83 -18.00 -13.92
CA GLY A 214 6.70 -19.17 -13.82
C GLY A 214 7.14 -19.46 -12.40
N VAL A 215 7.78 -20.61 -12.22
CA VAL A 215 8.49 -20.98 -10.99
C VAL A 215 9.80 -20.21 -10.85
N ALA A 216 10.43 -20.29 -9.67
CA ALA A 216 11.76 -19.74 -9.44
C ALA A 216 12.80 -20.43 -10.34
N ASP A 217 13.87 -19.72 -10.68
CA ASP A 217 14.94 -20.27 -11.51
C ASP A 217 15.59 -21.49 -10.84
N GLY A 218 15.70 -22.58 -11.60
CA GLY A 218 16.22 -23.85 -11.12
C GLY A 218 15.19 -24.79 -10.47
N GLU A 219 13.96 -24.33 -10.26
CA GLU A 219 12.87 -25.18 -9.75
C GLU A 219 12.15 -25.91 -10.90
N PRO A 220 11.61 -27.11 -10.65
CA PRO A 220 10.75 -27.79 -11.62
C PRO A 220 9.42 -27.04 -11.78
N ASP A 221 8.86 -27.05 -12.99
CA ASP A 221 7.52 -26.50 -13.23
C ASP A 221 6.48 -27.19 -12.34
N ASP A 222 5.53 -26.42 -11.81
CA ASP A 222 4.39 -26.95 -11.06
C ASP A 222 3.23 -27.26 -12.02
N PRO A 223 2.94 -28.55 -12.31
CA PRO A 223 1.87 -28.93 -13.23
C PRO A 223 0.46 -28.62 -12.69
N ASN A 224 0.32 -28.30 -11.41
CA ASN A 224 -0.96 -27.96 -10.79
C ASN A 224 -1.21 -26.45 -10.75
N PHE A 225 -0.23 -25.64 -11.13
CA PHE A 225 -0.34 -24.19 -11.14
C PHE A 225 -0.57 -23.65 -12.55
N ASN A 226 -1.57 -22.79 -12.71
CA ASN A 226 -1.83 -22.13 -14.00
C ASN A 226 -1.04 -20.83 -14.07
N PHE A 227 0.14 -20.86 -14.69
CA PHE A 227 0.91 -19.66 -14.98
C PHE A 227 0.23 -18.82 -16.06
N CYS A 228 0.27 -17.50 -15.90
CA CYS A 228 -0.21 -16.58 -16.92
C CYS A 228 0.84 -16.36 -18.02
N GLU A 229 0.38 -16.03 -19.22
CA GLU A 229 1.23 -15.40 -20.23
C GLU A 229 1.27 -13.89 -19.98
N CYS A 230 2.48 -13.32 -19.92
CA CYS A 230 2.61 -11.88 -19.74
C CYS A 230 2.09 -11.12 -20.96
N PRO A 231 1.25 -10.09 -20.78
CA PRO A 231 0.72 -9.31 -21.90
C PRO A 231 1.80 -8.46 -22.56
N GLN A 232 1.45 -7.82 -23.69
CA GLN A 232 2.35 -6.91 -24.39
C GLN A 232 2.89 -5.81 -23.45
N GLY A 233 4.19 -5.53 -23.54
CA GLY A 233 4.85 -4.54 -22.68
C GLY A 233 5.30 -5.10 -21.33
N PHE A 234 5.08 -6.39 -21.08
CA PHE A 234 5.55 -7.09 -19.89
C PHE A 234 6.55 -8.20 -20.24
N THR A 235 7.34 -8.61 -19.26
CA THR A 235 8.27 -9.74 -19.34
C THR A 235 8.15 -10.58 -18.09
N CYS A 236 8.30 -11.90 -18.24
CA CYS A 236 8.34 -12.82 -17.12
C CYS A 236 9.73 -12.79 -16.48
N SER A 237 9.85 -12.25 -15.26
CA SER A 237 11.11 -12.10 -14.54
C SER A 237 11.04 -12.75 -13.17
N GLU A 238 12.13 -13.33 -12.70
CA GLU A 238 12.23 -13.78 -11.32
C GLU A 238 12.20 -12.56 -10.39
N ILE A 239 11.30 -12.58 -9.42
CA ILE A 239 11.17 -11.52 -8.41
C ILE A 239 11.56 -12.04 -7.04
N ARG A 240 11.16 -13.26 -6.71
CA ARG A 240 11.46 -13.87 -5.41
C ARG A 240 12.12 -15.23 -5.61
N PRO A 241 13.45 -15.34 -5.48
CA PRO A 241 14.15 -16.60 -5.62
C PRO A 241 13.75 -17.57 -4.51
N ASN A 242 13.84 -18.88 -4.78
CA ASN A 242 13.67 -19.88 -3.74
C ASN A 242 14.97 -20.07 -2.96
N VAL A 243 15.09 -19.40 -1.81
CA VAL A 243 16.23 -19.56 -0.89
C VAL A 243 15.98 -20.57 0.22
N GLY A 244 14.90 -21.36 0.14
CA GLY A 244 14.51 -22.32 1.17
C GLY A 244 13.96 -21.68 2.45
N LEU A 245 13.63 -20.40 2.41
CA LEU A 245 13.03 -19.62 3.51
C LEU A 245 11.77 -18.91 2.99
N GLY A 246 10.73 -18.83 3.82
CA GLY A 246 9.46 -18.17 3.50
C GLY A 246 8.41 -19.09 2.86
N ASP A 247 7.35 -18.49 2.32
CA ASP A 247 6.26 -19.22 1.68
C ASP A 247 6.65 -19.63 0.24
N PRO A 248 6.76 -20.94 -0.06
CA PRO A 248 7.11 -21.40 -1.40
C PRO A 248 6.02 -21.09 -2.45
N ASN A 249 4.80 -20.72 -2.04
CA ASN A 249 3.73 -20.39 -2.97
C ASN A 249 3.88 -19.01 -3.62
N ILE A 250 4.69 -18.12 -3.02
CA ILE A 250 4.95 -16.77 -3.55
C ILE A 250 6.33 -16.62 -4.19
N THR A 251 7.20 -17.65 -4.10
CA THR A 251 8.46 -17.67 -4.84
C THR A 251 8.22 -17.83 -6.34
N GLY A 252 9.09 -17.23 -7.15
CA GLY A 252 9.12 -17.43 -8.60
C GLY A 252 9.02 -16.16 -9.42
N LYS A 253 8.48 -16.34 -10.63
CA LYS A 253 8.48 -15.32 -11.68
C LYS A 253 7.14 -14.65 -11.82
N TYR A 254 7.18 -13.33 -12.04
CA TYR A 254 6.02 -12.49 -12.20
C TYR A 254 6.16 -11.59 -13.43
N CYS A 255 5.03 -11.20 -14.00
CA CYS A 255 5.02 -10.27 -15.10
C CYS A 255 5.38 -8.87 -14.60
N ILE A 256 6.53 -8.36 -15.06
CA ILE A 256 6.94 -6.98 -14.81
C ILE A 256 6.95 -6.17 -16.09
N LYS A 257 6.80 -4.85 -15.97
CA LYS A 257 6.91 -3.95 -17.13
C LYS A 257 8.28 -4.11 -17.78
N GLN A 258 8.31 -4.09 -19.10
CA GLN A 258 9.57 -4.20 -19.85
C GLN A 258 10.47 -3.00 -19.53
N ASN A 259 11.77 -3.26 -19.38
CA ASN A 259 12.80 -2.26 -19.04
C ASN A 259 12.66 -1.67 -17.63
N THR A 260 11.93 -2.35 -16.73
CA THR A 260 11.85 -2.00 -15.30
C THR A 260 12.47 -3.08 -14.40
N GLN A 261 13.40 -3.89 -14.92
CA GLN A 261 14.19 -4.83 -14.13
C GLN A 261 15.00 -4.09 -13.06
N PHE A 262 14.95 -4.55 -11.82
CA PHE A 262 15.76 -3.99 -10.76
C PHE A 262 17.22 -4.42 -10.95
N GLU A 263 18.13 -3.44 -10.94
CA GLU A 263 19.56 -3.69 -11.14
C GLU A 263 20.33 -3.59 -9.82
N ASN A 264 20.03 -2.58 -9.00
CA ASN A 264 20.66 -2.32 -7.70
C ASN A 264 19.90 -1.21 -6.95
N GLU A 265 20.25 -1.01 -5.68
CA GLU A 265 19.62 -0.05 -4.76
C GLU A 265 19.71 1.41 -5.24
N GLY A 266 20.77 1.77 -5.97
CA GLY A 266 20.94 3.09 -6.58
C GLY A 266 19.99 3.37 -7.75
N ALA A 267 19.18 2.39 -8.16
CA ALA A 267 18.17 2.56 -9.20
C ALA A 267 17.04 3.52 -8.79
N CYS A 268 16.92 3.92 -7.52
CA CYS A 268 15.91 4.90 -7.10
C CYS A 268 16.19 6.31 -7.70
N GLY A 269 17.47 6.69 -7.81
CA GLY A 269 17.88 8.03 -8.22
C GLY A 269 17.44 9.10 -7.22
N ASP A 270 17.05 10.28 -7.71
CA ASP A 270 16.55 11.36 -6.86
C ASP A 270 15.19 10.98 -6.24
N VAL A 271 14.98 11.28 -4.95
CA VAL A 271 13.70 11.07 -4.27
C VAL A 271 12.83 12.31 -4.41
N GLN A 272 11.54 12.10 -4.73
CA GLN A 272 10.56 13.19 -4.82
C GLN A 272 10.11 13.63 -3.42
N GLY A 273 10.29 14.90 -3.08
CA GLY A 273 9.86 15.43 -1.79
C GLY A 273 10.79 15.02 -0.65
N ARG A 274 10.30 14.25 0.32
CA ARG A 274 11.08 13.90 1.51
C ARG A 274 12.14 12.85 1.20
N ALA A 275 13.40 13.28 1.29
CA ALA A 275 14.56 12.42 1.11
C ALA A 275 15.41 12.26 2.40
N ASN A 276 15.16 13.06 3.44
CA ASN A 276 16.01 13.18 4.63
C ASN A 276 15.55 12.35 5.85
N SER A 277 14.91 11.20 5.63
CA SER A 277 14.70 10.28 6.75
C SER A 277 15.88 9.30 6.78
N ASP A 278 16.36 8.93 7.97
CA ASP A 278 17.34 7.84 8.13
C ASP A 278 16.83 6.50 7.55
N GLN A 279 15.54 6.44 7.20
CA GLN A 279 14.87 5.29 6.60
C GLN A 279 14.78 5.37 5.07
N CYS A 280 15.19 6.49 4.44
CA CYS A 280 15.20 6.61 2.98
C CYS A 280 16.52 6.07 2.44
N GLU A 281 16.47 4.95 1.72
CA GLU A 281 17.64 4.26 1.19
C GLU A 281 17.62 4.34 -0.34
N GLY A 282 18.68 4.90 -0.94
CA GLY A 282 18.77 5.08 -2.39
C GLY A 282 19.67 6.22 -2.88
N PHE A 283 20.53 6.76 -2.02
CA PHE A 283 21.56 7.75 -2.38
C PHE A 283 22.88 7.10 -2.76
#